data_AF-A0A7T7CC38-F1
#
_entry.id   AF-A0A7T7CC38-F1
#
_cell.length_a   1.000
_cell.length_b   1.000
_cell.length_c   1.000
_cell.angle_alpha   90.00
_cell.angle_beta   90.00
_cell.angle_gamma   90.00
#
_symmetry.space_group_name_H-M   'P 1'
#
loop_
_entity.id
_entity.type
_entity.pdbx_description
1 polymer ?
#
loop_
_entity_poly.entity_id
_entity_poly.type
_entity_poly.pdbx_seq_one_letter_code
_entity_poly.pdbx_strand_id
1 'polypeptide(L)'
;MKKVSMIVGGVMMLLTVGCNGDGGGEDADVTEAEGTPAPGAPDGDGGEEVDVDTEVAEGTEVVDIGFSGPLSGAGAYYGNNTLNGLTMAIEEINESGGFEVDGEMYSFNLVSLDDQYLPDETGANVRRLVQENDTPVIFVPHSGGTYATQVFNEQDEVLLASYSSEPEITQQDNDLTWRIPPTYDKYIEPFSEYQMERFGTDLAMLPPNTEFGMDWAEALAPAWEEMGGNVVHESSVDYAQDTDFYTLLTNALAEDPDVLFVGGSSEPTAQVMAQAREQGFEGGFLIMDQAKLDEIDNVLGGAPEVIEGSVGVPPLVDDIHQGNEQFISDYQDTFDADPGSEAGYHYYSVYILAEAMSAAGETEDAHAIREHMDEGLQQVDDDKHIYEVSEVDEDGGMVTELRMAVVEDGEVELVDFDD
;
A
#
# COMPACT_ATOMS: atom_id res chain seq x y z
N MET A 1 -33.43 -3.22 44.97
CA MET A 1 -33.07 -2.61 46.28
C MET A 1 -32.28 -3.62 47.11
N LYS A 2 -31.19 -3.14 47.73
CA LYS A 2 -30.31 -3.78 48.74
C LYS A 2 -29.25 -4.81 48.28
N LYS A 3 -28.05 -4.26 48.13
CA LYS A 3 -26.72 -4.84 48.47
C LYS A 3 -26.75 -5.60 49.81
N VAL A 4 -25.93 -6.63 49.97
CA VAL A 4 -25.02 -6.81 51.12
C VAL A 4 -23.80 -7.65 50.69
N SER A 5 -22.62 -7.12 51.00
CA SER A 5 -21.28 -7.71 50.93
C SER A 5 -20.99 -8.57 52.16
N MET A 6 -20.14 -9.59 52.05
CA MET A 6 -19.40 -10.11 53.20
C MET A 6 -18.00 -10.59 52.80
N ILE A 7 -17.01 -9.93 53.41
CA ILE A 7 -15.57 -10.24 53.44
C ILE A 7 -15.32 -11.22 54.59
N VAL A 8 -14.55 -12.30 54.35
CA VAL A 8 -13.63 -12.99 55.28
C VAL A 8 -12.61 -13.70 54.36
N GLY A 9 -11.28 -13.65 54.46
CA GLY A 9 -10.39 -13.39 55.59
C GLY A 9 -9.49 -14.63 55.82
N GLY A 10 -8.39 -14.74 55.05
CA GLY A 10 -7.12 -15.42 55.35
C GLY A 10 -7.08 -16.94 55.58
N VAL A 11 -6.11 -17.63 54.96
CA VAL A 11 -5.03 -18.37 55.65
C VAL A 11 -3.90 -18.68 54.66
N MET A 12 -2.69 -18.41 55.16
CA MET A 12 -1.33 -18.56 54.65
C MET A 12 -0.89 -20.03 54.64
N MET A 13 -0.17 -20.47 53.60
CA MET A 13 0.70 -21.65 53.71
C MET A 13 2.00 -21.44 52.94
N LEU A 14 3.08 -21.21 53.72
CA LEU A 14 4.47 -21.31 53.28
C LEU A 14 4.80 -22.77 52.95
N LEU A 15 5.49 -22.98 51.83
CA LEU A 15 6.44 -24.07 51.69
C LEU A 15 7.72 -23.50 51.06
N THR A 16 8.74 -23.30 51.91
CA THR A 16 10.13 -23.15 51.50
C THR A 16 10.83 -24.48 51.72
N VAL A 17 11.48 -25.00 50.68
CA VAL A 17 12.69 -25.84 50.79
C VAL A 17 13.63 -25.36 49.69
N GLY A 18 14.71 -24.68 50.11
CA GLY A 18 15.88 -24.46 49.27
C GLY A 18 16.92 -25.54 49.48
N CYS A 19 17.82 -25.70 48.51
CA CYS A 19 19.26 -25.84 48.74
C CYS A 19 20.03 -25.78 47.39
N ASN A 20 20.71 -24.64 47.21
CA ASN A 20 22.03 -24.40 46.63
C ASN A 20 22.76 -25.49 45.81
N GLY A 21 23.31 -25.04 44.68
CA GLY A 21 24.47 -25.62 44.00
C GLY A 21 25.09 -24.58 43.05
N ASP A 22 26.13 -23.91 43.53
CA ASP A 22 26.97 -22.91 42.87
C ASP A 22 27.90 -23.56 41.84
N GLY A 23 28.16 -22.88 40.72
CA GLY A 23 29.05 -23.34 39.65
C GLY A 23 29.04 -22.40 38.46
N GLY A 24 29.99 -21.46 38.45
CA GLY A 24 30.12 -20.42 37.44
C GLY A 24 30.51 -20.90 36.04
N GLY A 25 30.10 -20.09 35.07
CA GLY A 25 30.59 -20.04 33.70
C GLY A 25 30.44 -18.60 33.22
N GLU A 26 31.54 -18.01 32.76
CA GLU A 26 31.57 -16.78 31.97
C GLU A 26 30.73 -17.00 30.71
N ASP A 27 29.77 -16.12 30.43
CA ASP A 27 29.22 -15.96 29.09
C ASP A 27 28.75 -14.51 28.86
N ALA A 28 28.91 -14.12 27.61
CA ALA A 28 28.88 -12.81 26.99
C ALA A 28 27.87 -11.78 27.51
N ASP A 29 28.40 -10.58 27.69
CA ASP A 29 27.68 -9.30 27.68
C ASP A 29 27.04 -9.10 26.30
N VAL A 30 25.76 -9.42 26.18
CA VAL A 30 24.90 -8.95 25.08
C VAL A 30 24.11 -7.80 25.66
N THR A 31 24.59 -6.59 25.38
CA THR A 31 23.83 -5.37 25.61
C THR A 31 22.57 -5.42 24.76
N GLU A 32 21.41 -5.54 25.42
CA GLU A 32 20.11 -5.25 24.83
C GLU A 32 20.17 -3.83 24.24
N ALA A 33 20.08 -3.74 22.91
CA ALA A 33 19.75 -2.49 22.25
C ALA A 33 18.27 -2.23 22.55
N GLU A 34 17.99 -1.27 23.42
CA GLU A 34 16.65 -0.76 23.61
C GLU A 34 16.23 -0.07 22.31
N GLY A 35 15.46 -0.79 21.48
CA GLY A 35 14.70 -0.21 20.39
C GLY A 35 13.69 0.77 20.97
N THR A 36 13.80 2.03 20.56
CA THR A 36 12.83 3.08 20.86
C THR A 36 11.46 2.64 20.34
N PRO A 37 10.38 2.63 21.13
CA PRO A 37 9.06 2.32 20.60
C PRO A 37 8.61 3.44 19.65
N ALA A 38 8.03 3.04 18.51
CA ALA A 38 7.27 3.92 17.65
C ALA A 38 6.22 4.70 18.48
N PRO A 39 5.98 5.99 18.20
CA PRO A 39 5.00 6.78 18.94
C PRO A 39 3.61 6.13 18.81
N GLY A 40 3.01 5.84 19.97
CA GLY A 40 1.77 5.07 20.05
C GLY A 40 0.58 5.74 19.38
N ALA A 41 -0.18 4.94 18.64
CA ALA A 41 -1.48 5.29 18.08
C ALA A 41 -2.43 5.85 19.15
N PRO A 42 -3.19 6.93 18.86
CA PRO A 42 -4.26 7.38 19.74
C PRO A 42 -5.49 6.46 19.60
N ASP A 43 -6.03 6.03 20.75
CA ASP A 43 -7.33 5.37 20.84
C ASP A 43 -8.48 6.38 20.58
N GLY A 44 -9.09 6.31 19.39
CA GLY A 44 -10.53 6.48 19.13
C GLY A 44 -11.16 7.89 19.06
N ASP A 45 -11.53 8.32 17.85
CA ASP A 45 -12.86 8.74 17.37
C ASP A 45 -12.72 8.96 15.84
N GLY A 46 -13.60 8.38 15.02
CA GLY A 46 -13.47 8.47 13.55
C GLY A 46 -13.72 9.90 13.05
N GLY A 47 -12.81 10.41 12.21
CA GLY A 47 -12.97 11.68 11.48
C GLY A 47 -12.11 12.86 11.97
N GLU A 48 -11.05 12.62 12.74
CA GLU A 48 -10.10 13.68 13.09
C GLU A 48 -9.30 14.08 11.83
N GLU A 49 -9.34 15.37 11.47
CA GLU A 49 -8.43 15.94 10.47
C GLU A 49 -7.00 15.70 10.93
N VAL A 50 -6.21 15.04 10.10
CA VAL A 50 -4.77 15.05 10.26
C VAL A 50 -4.27 16.16 9.35
N ASP A 51 -4.14 17.36 9.92
CA ASP A 51 -3.46 18.46 9.25
C ASP A 51 -1.98 18.08 9.13
N VAL A 52 -1.55 17.70 7.93
CA VAL A 52 -0.12 17.65 7.59
C VAL A 52 0.25 19.10 7.29
N ASP A 53 0.97 19.75 8.21
CA ASP A 53 1.39 21.16 8.08
C ASP A 53 2.47 21.28 6.99
N THR A 54 2.08 21.18 5.73
CA THR A 54 2.97 21.40 4.58
C THR A 54 3.26 22.90 4.49
N GLU A 55 4.52 23.30 4.65
CA GLU A 55 4.89 24.71 4.58
C GLU A 55 4.57 25.28 3.19
N VAL A 56 3.67 26.26 3.14
CA VAL A 56 3.30 26.99 1.92
C VAL A 56 4.36 28.03 1.59
N ALA A 57 4.75 28.14 0.31
CA ALA A 57 5.75 29.11 -0.12
C ALA A 57 5.28 30.57 0.05
N GLU A 58 6.18 31.48 0.43
CA GLU A 58 5.81 32.90 0.57
C GLU A 58 5.47 33.54 -0.78
N GLY A 59 4.26 34.08 -0.91
CA GLY A 59 3.83 34.85 -2.08
C GLY A 59 3.19 34.03 -3.19
N THR A 60 2.78 32.80 -2.89
CA THR A 60 1.97 31.93 -3.76
C THR A 60 0.51 31.96 -3.35
N GLU A 61 -0.37 31.64 -4.30
CA GLU A 61 -1.75 31.22 -4.01
C GLU A 61 -1.76 29.73 -3.62
N VAL A 62 -2.79 29.26 -2.92
CA VAL A 62 -2.83 27.88 -2.37
C VAL A 62 -3.87 27.04 -3.10
N VAL A 63 -3.47 25.82 -3.46
CA VAL A 63 -4.36 24.77 -3.95
C VAL A 63 -4.42 23.67 -2.89
N ASP A 64 -5.59 23.45 -2.30
CA ASP A 64 -5.81 22.34 -1.38
C ASP A 64 -5.88 21.04 -2.17
N ILE A 65 -5.13 20.02 -1.74
CA ILE A 65 -5.16 18.65 -2.26
C ILE A 65 -5.70 17.74 -1.17
N GLY A 66 -6.65 16.89 -1.51
CA GLY A 66 -7.31 16.02 -0.53
C GLY A 66 -6.70 14.63 -0.52
N PHE A 67 -6.71 14.00 0.65
CA PHE A 67 -6.41 12.60 0.82
C PHE A 67 -7.46 11.95 1.73
N SER A 68 -8.04 10.84 1.29
CA SER A 68 -8.84 9.97 2.14
C SER A 68 -8.30 8.55 2.06
N GLY A 69 -7.71 8.07 3.15
CA GLY A 69 -7.12 6.74 3.21
C GLY A 69 -6.98 6.23 4.65
N PRO A 70 -6.50 4.98 4.83
CA PRO A 70 -6.41 4.35 6.14
C PRO A 70 -5.24 4.90 6.95
N LEU A 71 -5.48 5.85 7.84
CA LEU A 71 -4.44 6.39 8.73
C LEU A 71 -4.46 5.73 10.12
N SER A 72 -5.46 4.90 10.39
CA SER A 72 -5.53 4.04 11.58
C SER A 72 -6.01 2.62 11.26
N GLY A 73 -6.01 1.75 12.27
CA GLY A 73 -6.37 0.33 12.11
C GLY A 73 -5.30 -0.50 11.40
N ALA A 74 -5.71 -1.64 10.84
CA ALA A 74 -4.79 -2.61 10.22
C ALA A 74 -4.14 -2.09 8.93
N GLY A 75 -4.76 -1.11 8.26
CA GLY A 75 -4.24 -0.49 7.04
C GLY A 75 -3.34 0.73 7.29
N ALA A 76 -3.09 1.11 8.55
CA ALA A 76 -2.40 2.35 8.89
C ALA A 76 -1.00 2.46 8.26
N TYR A 77 -0.21 1.39 8.30
CA TYR A 77 1.13 1.37 7.71
C TYR A 77 1.08 1.69 6.21
N TYR A 78 0.20 0.98 5.48
CA TYR A 78 -0.05 1.21 4.05
C TYR A 78 -0.49 2.65 3.76
N GLY A 79 -1.48 3.17 4.49
CA GLY A 79 -1.95 4.55 4.26
C GLY A 79 -0.89 5.60 4.57
N ASN A 80 -0.06 5.40 5.59
CA ASN A 80 1.05 6.30 5.86
C ASN A 80 2.10 6.28 4.75
N ASN A 81 2.40 5.12 4.13
CA ASN A 81 3.31 5.07 2.98
C ASN A 81 2.77 5.88 1.79
N THR A 82 1.47 5.79 1.51
CA THR A 82 0.83 6.63 0.48
C THR A 82 0.88 8.12 0.82
N LEU A 83 0.62 8.48 2.08
CA LEU A 83 0.61 9.87 2.55
C LEU A 83 2.03 10.48 2.55
N ASN A 84 3.05 9.70 2.89
CA ASN A 84 4.45 10.13 2.87
C ASN A 84 4.89 10.53 1.46
N GLY A 85 4.53 9.73 0.44
CA GLY A 85 4.80 10.05 -0.96
C GLY A 85 4.19 11.39 -1.41
N LEU A 86 2.91 11.62 -1.08
CA LEU A 86 2.23 12.89 -1.35
C LEU A 86 2.93 14.05 -0.63
N THR A 87 3.19 13.89 0.67
CA THR A 87 3.77 14.92 1.52
C THR A 87 5.14 15.35 1.00
N MET A 88 6.00 14.39 0.68
CA MET A 88 7.35 14.65 0.21
C MET A 88 7.36 15.44 -1.11
N ALA A 89 6.54 15.06 -2.10
CA ALA A 89 6.47 15.81 -3.36
C ALA A 89 5.91 17.22 -3.17
N ILE A 90 4.89 17.39 -2.32
CA ILE A 90 4.30 18.70 -2.00
C ILE A 90 5.34 19.61 -1.32
N GLU A 91 6.07 19.09 -0.33
CA GLU A 91 7.12 19.82 0.37
C GLU A 91 8.22 20.26 -0.61
N GLU A 92 8.72 19.35 -1.47
CA GLU A 92 9.74 19.67 -2.46
C GLU A 92 9.31 20.76 -3.46
N ILE A 93 8.07 20.70 -3.96
CA ILE A 93 7.49 21.72 -4.86
C ILE A 93 7.40 23.06 -4.14
N ASN A 94 6.87 23.07 -2.91
CA ASN A 94 6.69 24.30 -2.14
C ASN A 94 8.03 24.93 -1.75
N GLU A 95 9.01 24.14 -1.30
CA GLU A 95 10.37 24.61 -0.98
C GLU A 95 11.10 25.17 -2.19
N SER A 96 10.78 24.66 -3.39
CA SER A 96 11.30 25.16 -4.67
C SER A 96 10.64 26.47 -5.13
N GLY A 97 9.66 26.97 -4.38
CA GLY A 97 8.94 28.21 -4.65
C GLY A 97 7.56 28.05 -5.29
N GLY A 98 7.05 26.81 -5.35
CA GLY A 98 5.77 26.47 -5.96
C GLY A 98 5.86 26.20 -7.47
N PHE A 99 4.69 26.18 -8.12
CA PHE A 99 4.53 25.97 -9.56
C PHE A 99 3.81 27.16 -10.22
N GLU A 100 4.01 27.39 -11.52
CA GLU A 100 3.43 28.54 -12.25
C GLU A 100 2.21 28.14 -13.08
N VAL A 101 1.09 28.84 -12.90
CA VAL A 101 -0.14 28.66 -13.69
C VAL A 101 -0.59 30.03 -14.22
N ASP A 102 -0.66 30.19 -15.54
CA ASP A 102 -0.97 31.46 -16.25
C ASP A 102 -0.19 32.69 -15.73
N GLY A 103 1.06 32.49 -15.31
CA GLY A 103 1.95 33.55 -14.79
C GLY A 103 1.73 33.94 -13.32
N GLU A 104 0.92 33.17 -12.59
CA GLU A 104 0.73 33.25 -11.14
C GLU A 104 1.39 32.03 -10.47
N MET A 105 1.96 32.22 -9.29
CA MET A 105 2.65 31.12 -8.56
C MET A 105 1.70 30.50 -7.55
N TYR A 106 1.69 29.17 -7.50
CA TYR A 106 0.85 28.36 -6.62
C TYR A 106 1.69 27.40 -5.77
N SER A 107 1.14 27.04 -4.61
CA SER A 107 1.66 26.01 -3.71
C SER A 107 0.54 25.04 -3.36
N PHE A 108 0.91 23.81 -3.03
CA PHE A 108 -0.05 22.83 -2.55
C PHE A 108 -0.17 22.88 -1.03
N ASN A 109 -1.37 22.59 -0.52
CA ASN A 109 -1.62 22.27 0.87
C ASN A 109 -2.33 20.91 0.94
N LEU A 110 -1.82 19.98 1.74
CA LEU A 110 -2.40 18.63 1.85
C LEU A 110 -3.39 18.55 3.01
N VAL A 111 -4.64 18.19 2.72
CA VAL A 111 -5.68 17.95 3.72
C VAL A 111 -6.00 16.46 3.77
N SER A 112 -5.65 15.80 4.87
CA SER A 112 -5.76 14.35 5.00
C SER A 112 -6.81 13.93 6.03
N LEU A 113 -7.66 12.97 5.65
CA LEU A 113 -8.73 12.42 6.48
C LEU A 113 -8.59 10.89 6.56
N ASP A 114 -8.64 10.37 7.80
CA ASP A 114 -8.64 8.94 8.05
C ASP A 114 -10.00 8.32 7.68
N ASP A 115 -9.99 7.38 6.73
CA ASP A 115 -11.18 6.58 6.39
C ASP A 115 -11.16 5.16 6.95
N GLN A 116 -10.08 4.76 7.65
CA GLN A 116 -9.93 3.43 8.25
C GLN A 116 -10.11 2.28 7.24
N TYR A 117 -9.89 2.51 5.94
CA TYR A 117 -10.15 1.55 4.86
C TYR A 117 -11.64 1.23 4.66
N LEU A 118 -12.54 2.14 5.05
CA LEU A 118 -13.98 1.95 4.98
C LEU A 118 -14.61 2.79 3.85
N PRO A 119 -15.25 2.16 2.85
CA PRO A 119 -15.87 2.87 1.72
C PRO A 119 -16.87 3.97 2.12
N ASP A 120 -17.70 3.70 3.13
CA ASP A 120 -18.69 4.67 3.62
C ASP A 120 -18.03 5.92 4.24
N GLU A 121 -16.90 5.75 4.93
CA GLU A 121 -16.13 6.86 5.51
C GLU A 121 -15.39 7.63 4.41
N THR A 122 -14.82 6.95 3.40
CA THR A 122 -14.22 7.62 2.24
C THR A 122 -15.22 8.53 1.54
N GLY A 123 -16.44 8.05 1.25
CA GLY A 123 -17.47 8.87 0.61
C GLY A 123 -17.95 10.05 1.46
N ALA A 124 -17.82 9.97 2.79
CA ALA A 124 -18.07 11.09 3.69
C ALA A 124 -16.91 12.10 3.69
N ASN A 125 -15.67 11.61 3.75
CA ASN A 125 -14.43 12.39 3.71
C ASN A 125 -14.31 13.19 2.41
N VAL A 126 -14.55 12.57 1.26
CA VAL A 126 -14.51 13.25 -0.04
C VAL A 126 -15.47 14.44 -0.08
N ARG A 127 -16.72 14.24 0.34
CA ARG A 127 -17.70 15.33 0.39
C ARG A 127 -17.31 16.43 1.37
N ARG A 128 -16.63 16.09 2.46
CA ARG A 128 -16.12 17.05 3.43
C ARG A 128 -15.01 17.90 2.81
N LEU A 129 -14.02 17.26 2.18
CA LEU A 129 -12.92 17.93 1.47
C LEU A 129 -13.46 18.90 0.40
N VAL A 130 -14.43 18.46 -0.42
CA VAL A 130 -15.08 19.34 -1.41
C VAL A 130 -15.81 20.52 -0.75
N GLN A 131 -16.51 20.32 0.37
CA GLN A 131 -17.33 21.36 1.00
C GLN A 131 -16.56 22.33 1.90
N GLU A 132 -15.50 21.86 2.55
CA GLU A 132 -14.77 22.60 3.58
C GLU A 132 -13.44 23.17 3.06
N ASN A 133 -12.86 22.55 2.02
CA ASN A 133 -11.54 22.88 1.48
C ASN A 133 -11.53 23.20 -0.03
N ASP A 134 -12.69 23.15 -0.71
CA ASP A 134 -12.81 23.46 -2.15
C ASP A 134 -11.78 22.68 -3.01
N THR A 135 -11.49 21.43 -2.62
CA THR A 135 -10.43 20.60 -3.21
C THR A 135 -10.79 20.12 -4.63
N PRO A 136 -9.99 20.43 -5.67
CA PRO A 136 -10.22 19.98 -7.05
C PRO A 136 -9.79 18.52 -7.30
N VAL A 137 -8.85 17.98 -6.50
CA VAL A 137 -8.31 16.62 -6.64
C VAL A 137 -8.19 15.92 -5.29
N ILE A 138 -8.72 14.69 -5.19
CA ILE A 138 -8.66 13.88 -3.97
C ILE A 138 -8.04 12.53 -4.26
N PHE A 139 -6.99 12.19 -3.52
CA PHE A 139 -6.33 10.89 -3.54
C PHE A 139 -7.06 9.88 -2.67
N VAL A 140 -7.34 8.71 -3.22
CA VAL A 140 -7.98 7.58 -2.52
C VAL A 140 -7.21 6.29 -2.81
N PRO A 141 -6.58 5.65 -1.81
CA PRO A 141 -5.67 4.54 -2.04
C PRO A 141 -6.31 3.16 -1.85
N HIS A 142 -7.60 3.00 -2.13
CA HIS A 142 -8.25 1.69 -2.13
C HIS A 142 -9.52 1.67 -2.99
N SER A 143 -9.79 0.53 -3.64
CA SER A 143 -10.89 0.38 -4.61
C SER A 143 -12.26 0.64 -4.02
N GLY A 144 -12.53 0.16 -2.81
CA GLY A 144 -13.84 0.33 -2.17
C GLY A 144 -14.19 1.81 -1.95
N GLY A 145 -13.24 2.61 -1.48
CA GLY A 145 -13.37 4.05 -1.36
C GLY A 145 -13.54 4.77 -2.70
N THR A 146 -12.80 4.31 -3.72
CA THR A 146 -12.95 4.81 -5.09
C THR A 146 -14.36 4.57 -5.62
N TYR A 147 -14.88 3.33 -5.54
CA TYR A 147 -16.23 2.99 -6.00
C TYR A 147 -17.31 3.76 -5.23
N ALA A 148 -17.16 3.93 -3.91
CA ALA A 148 -18.10 4.71 -3.11
C ALA A 148 -18.15 6.19 -3.53
N THR A 149 -17.07 6.69 -4.14
CA THR A 149 -16.91 8.08 -4.55
C THR A 149 -17.32 8.32 -6.01
N GLN A 150 -17.03 7.37 -6.90
CA GLN A 150 -17.38 7.44 -8.33
C GLN A 150 -18.88 7.61 -8.59
N VAL A 151 -19.74 7.28 -7.62
CA VAL A 151 -21.19 7.50 -7.73
C VAL A 151 -21.60 8.98 -7.67
N PHE A 152 -20.69 9.89 -7.28
CA PHE A 152 -20.99 11.32 -7.14
C PHE A 152 -19.86 12.30 -7.54
N ASN A 153 -18.61 11.87 -7.71
CA ASN A 153 -17.47 12.78 -7.99
C ASN A 153 -17.69 13.69 -9.23
N GLU A 154 -18.29 13.17 -10.32
CA GLU A 154 -18.62 14.00 -11.49
C GLU A 154 -19.67 15.08 -11.20
N GLN A 155 -20.62 14.79 -10.31
CA GLN A 155 -21.62 15.77 -9.90
C GLN A 155 -21.03 16.85 -8.99
N ASP A 156 -20.06 16.45 -8.17
CA ASP A 156 -19.38 17.31 -7.21
C ASP A 156 -18.12 17.98 -7.84
N GLU A 157 -17.89 17.77 -9.15
CA GLU A 157 -16.82 18.38 -9.96
C GLU A 157 -15.41 18.18 -9.36
N VAL A 158 -15.12 16.96 -8.86
CA VAL A 158 -13.82 16.62 -8.25
C VAL A 158 -13.12 15.48 -8.97
N LEU A 159 -11.83 15.65 -9.26
CA LEU A 159 -10.97 14.62 -9.85
C LEU A 159 -10.57 13.62 -8.76
N LEU A 160 -10.89 12.35 -9.00
CA LEU A 160 -10.56 11.26 -8.10
C LEU A 160 -9.25 10.59 -8.55
N ALA A 161 -8.17 10.81 -7.81
CA ALA A 161 -6.88 10.18 -8.02
C ALA A 161 -6.85 8.84 -7.27
N SER A 162 -7.25 7.77 -7.97
CA SER A 162 -7.44 6.44 -7.42
C SER A 162 -6.16 5.61 -7.50
N TYR A 163 -5.57 5.29 -6.35
CA TYR A 163 -4.51 4.28 -6.26
C TYR A 163 -5.15 2.90 -6.04
N SER A 164 -5.53 2.26 -7.15
CA SER A 164 -6.08 0.92 -7.20
C SER A 164 -5.78 0.28 -8.56
N SER A 165 -5.35 -0.98 -8.56
CA SER A 165 -5.10 -1.76 -9.77
C SER A 165 -6.34 -2.48 -10.30
N GLU A 166 -7.51 -2.25 -9.69
CA GLU A 166 -8.77 -2.80 -10.20
C GLU A 166 -9.05 -2.34 -11.64
N PRO A 167 -9.19 -3.26 -12.62
CA PRO A 167 -9.48 -2.88 -13.99
C PRO A 167 -10.79 -2.11 -14.13
N GLU A 168 -11.81 -2.42 -13.31
CA GLU A 168 -13.13 -1.78 -13.39
C GLU A 168 -13.12 -0.29 -13.00
N ILE A 169 -12.08 0.20 -12.31
CA ILE A 169 -11.98 1.60 -11.88
C ILE A 169 -12.06 2.57 -13.06
N THR A 170 -11.43 2.24 -14.19
CA THR A 170 -11.44 3.07 -15.40
C THR A 170 -12.40 2.57 -16.48
N GLN A 171 -13.17 1.50 -16.22
CA GLN A 171 -14.14 0.95 -17.18
C GLN A 171 -15.59 1.42 -16.92
N GLN A 172 -15.78 2.34 -15.96
CA GLN A 172 -17.10 2.78 -15.49
C GLN A 172 -17.67 4.02 -16.18
N ASP A 173 -17.10 4.46 -17.31
CA ASP A 173 -17.49 5.69 -18.02
C ASP A 173 -17.55 6.91 -17.06
N ASN A 174 -16.49 7.16 -16.28
CA ASN A 174 -16.38 8.28 -15.33
C ASN A 174 -15.25 9.22 -15.76
N ASP A 175 -15.61 10.41 -16.24
CA ASP A 175 -14.67 11.35 -16.85
C ASP A 175 -13.76 12.05 -15.83
N LEU A 176 -14.02 11.91 -14.52
CA LEU A 176 -13.24 12.51 -13.43
C LEU A 176 -12.56 11.45 -12.55
N THR A 177 -12.24 10.29 -13.12
CA THR A 177 -11.37 9.29 -12.47
C THR A 177 -10.01 9.27 -13.14
N TRP A 178 -8.96 9.23 -12.32
CA TRP A 178 -7.58 9.00 -12.74
C TRP A 178 -7.03 7.82 -11.93
N ARG A 179 -6.71 6.71 -12.61
CA ARG A 179 -6.16 5.50 -11.99
C ARG A 179 -4.64 5.53 -12.08
N ILE A 180 -3.99 5.43 -10.92
CA ILE A 180 -2.56 5.64 -10.74
C ILE A 180 -1.73 4.38 -11.07
N PRO A 181 -1.90 3.22 -10.40
CA PRO A 181 -1.08 2.05 -10.69
C PRO A 181 -1.57 1.36 -11.97
N PRO A 182 -0.83 0.38 -12.52
CA PRO A 182 -1.30 -0.52 -13.57
C PRO A 182 -2.43 -1.45 -13.12
N THR A 183 -3.12 -2.09 -14.06
CA THR A 183 -4.21 -3.01 -13.73
C THR A 183 -3.67 -4.39 -13.37
N TYR A 184 -4.29 -5.06 -12.39
CA TYR A 184 -3.74 -6.31 -11.87
C TYR A 184 -3.95 -7.52 -12.79
N ASP A 185 -4.93 -7.46 -13.68
CA ASP A 185 -5.27 -8.53 -14.62
C ASP A 185 -4.07 -8.92 -15.50
N LYS A 186 -3.16 -7.97 -15.72
CA LYS A 186 -1.91 -8.15 -16.44
C LYS A 186 -0.87 -9.00 -15.70
N TYR A 187 -0.99 -9.16 -14.38
CA TYR A 187 -0.08 -9.97 -13.55
C TYR A 187 -0.47 -11.44 -13.48
N ILE A 188 -1.75 -11.75 -13.69
CA ILE A 188 -2.33 -13.08 -13.42
C ILE A 188 -1.61 -14.18 -14.19
N GLU A 189 -1.50 -14.05 -15.52
CA GLU A 189 -0.85 -15.03 -16.38
C GLU A 189 0.66 -15.17 -16.10
N PRO A 190 1.48 -14.10 -16.18
CA PRO A 190 2.94 -14.23 -16.00
C PRO A 190 3.33 -14.74 -14.61
N PHE A 191 2.67 -14.27 -13.54
CA PHE A 191 2.97 -14.76 -12.18
C PHE A 191 2.60 -16.24 -12.03
N SER A 192 1.51 -16.66 -12.66
CA SER A 192 1.07 -18.05 -12.61
C SER A 192 2.00 -18.97 -13.40
N GLU A 193 2.40 -18.58 -14.60
CA GLU A 193 3.32 -19.36 -15.43
C GLU A 193 4.66 -19.59 -14.71
N TYR A 194 5.23 -18.54 -14.11
CA TYR A 194 6.46 -18.63 -13.32
C TYR A 194 6.31 -19.63 -12.16
N GLN A 195 5.24 -19.50 -11.37
CA GLN A 195 5.00 -20.36 -10.21
C GLN A 195 4.74 -21.82 -10.61
N MET A 196 3.98 -22.05 -11.69
CA MET A 196 3.71 -23.38 -12.21
C MET A 196 4.97 -24.08 -12.76
N GLU A 197 5.84 -23.34 -13.45
CA GLU A 197 7.08 -23.90 -13.98
C GLU A 197 8.06 -24.28 -12.86
N ARG A 198 8.16 -23.43 -11.83
CA ARG A 198 9.17 -23.59 -10.77
C ARG A 198 8.75 -24.56 -9.67
N PHE A 199 7.52 -24.50 -9.20
CA PHE A 199 7.07 -25.22 -8.00
C PHE A 199 6.08 -26.33 -8.32
N GLY A 200 5.06 -26.03 -9.12
CA GLY A 200 4.03 -26.98 -9.49
C GLY A 200 2.66 -26.33 -9.60
N THR A 201 1.64 -27.17 -9.73
CA THR A 201 0.34 -26.75 -10.26
C THR A 201 -0.78 -26.73 -9.21
N ASP A 202 -0.52 -27.20 -8.00
CA ASP A 202 -1.50 -27.22 -6.92
C ASP A 202 -1.43 -25.91 -6.11
N LEU A 203 -2.44 -25.06 -6.24
CA LEU A 203 -2.52 -23.73 -5.63
C LEU A 203 -3.46 -23.74 -4.42
N ALA A 204 -3.01 -23.20 -3.30
CA ALA A 204 -3.88 -22.80 -2.20
C ALA A 204 -3.96 -21.27 -2.11
N MET A 205 -5.18 -20.74 -2.06
CA MET A 205 -5.45 -19.31 -2.13
C MET A 205 -5.88 -18.76 -0.79
N LEU A 206 -5.16 -17.75 -0.31
CA LEU A 206 -5.38 -17.03 0.95
C LEU A 206 -5.53 -15.52 0.72
N PRO A 207 -6.51 -15.08 -0.09
CA PRO A 207 -6.76 -13.65 -0.33
C PRO A 207 -7.16 -12.91 0.96
N PRO A 208 -6.86 -11.61 1.09
CA PRO A 208 -7.44 -10.80 2.17
C PRO A 208 -8.97 -10.75 2.05
N ASN A 209 -9.68 -10.73 3.19
CA ASN A 209 -11.15 -10.67 3.27
C ASN A 209 -11.69 -9.28 2.95
N THR A 210 -11.41 -8.81 1.73
CA THR A 210 -11.81 -7.52 1.16
C THR A 210 -12.36 -7.77 -0.25
N GLU A 211 -13.16 -6.84 -0.79
CA GLU A 211 -13.67 -6.94 -2.17
C GLU A 211 -12.52 -7.13 -3.16
N PHE A 212 -11.50 -6.25 -3.11
CA PHE A 212 -10.31 -6.35 -3.95
C PHE A 212 -9.56 -7.69 -3.86
N GLY A 213 -9.44 -8.26 -2.65
CA GLY A 213 -8.85 -9.57 -2.46
C GLY A 213 -9.69 -10.71 -3.06
N MET A 214 -11.01 -10.59 -2.98
CA MET A 214 -11.93 -11.56 -3.60
C MET A 214 -11.90 -11.43 -5.13
N ASP A 215 -11.85 -10.23 -5.67
CA ASP A 215 -11.81 -9.97 -7.11
C ASP A 215 -10.54 -10.56 -7.75
N TRP A 216 -9.38 -10.36 -7.11
CA TRP A 216 -8.13 -11.04 -7.47
C TRP A 216 -8.27 -12.56 -7.46
N ALA A 217 -8.93 -13.12 -6.45
CA ALA A 217 -9.14 -14.56 -6.34
C ALA A 217 -10.09 -15.09 -7.44
N GLU A 218 -11.17 -14.36 -7.72
CA GLU A 218 -12.12 -14.66 -8.79
C GLU A 218 -11.49 -14.58 -10.19
N ALA A 219 -10.46 -13.74 -10.36
CA ALA A 219 -9.68 -13.67 -11.59
C ALA A 219 -8.61 -14.78 -11.68
N LEU A 220 -7.86 -15.02 -10.60
CA LEU A 220 -6.73 -15.95 -10.56
C LEU A 220 -7.18 -17.41 -10.67
N ALA A 221 -8.19 -17.83 -9.90
CA ALA A 221 -8.62 -19.22 -9.86
C ALA A 221 -8.97 -19.81 -11.25
N PRO A 222 -9.84 -19.17 -12.07
CA PRO A 222 -10.16 -19.71 -13.40
C PRO A 222 -8.96 -19.66 -14.37
N ALA A 223 -8.12 -18.62 -14.29
CA ALA A 223 -6.92 -18.54 -15.12
C ALA A 223 -5.94 -19.67 -14.79
N TRP A 224 -5.71 -19.92 -13.50
CA TRP A 224 -4.88 -21.02 -13.00
C TRP A 224 -5.39 -22.39 -13.49
N GLU A 225 -6.70 -22.63 -13.41
CA GLU A 225 -7.31 -23.87 -13.92
C GLU A 225 -7.20 -23.99 -15.45
N GLU A 226 -7.35 -22.89 -16.20
CA GLU A 226 -7.22 -22.89 -17.67
C GLU A 226 -5.79 -23.21 -18.12
N MET A 227 -4.78 -22.73 -17.38
CA MET A 227 -3.37 -23.07 -17.56
C MET A 227 -3.01 -24.51 -17.15
N GLY A 228 -3.98 -25.24 -16.57
CA GLY A 228 -3.85 -26.66 -16.26
C GLY A 228 -3.49 -26.96 -14.82
N GLY A 229 -3.57 -25.98 -13.92
CA GLY A 229 -3.42 -26.18 -12.49
C GLY A 229 -4.71 -26.56 -11.77
N ASN A 230 -4.58 -26.81 -10.46
CA ASN A 230 -5.69 -27.13 -9.58
C ASN A 230 -5.69 -26.16 -8.40
N VAL A 231 -6.83 -25.53 -8.11
CA VAL A 231 -7.03 -24.84 -6.83
C VAL A 231 -7.43 -25.89 -5.79
N VAL A 232 -6.51 -26.22 -4.88
CA VAL A 232 -6.69 -27.29 -3.89
C VAL A 232 -7.30 -26.79 -2.58
N HIS A 233 -7.15 -25.50 -2.28
CA HIS A 233 -7.72 -24.86 -1.10
C HIS A 233 -8.01 -23.38 -1.37
N GLU A 234 -9.08 -22.86 -0.78
CA GLU A 234 -9.41 -21.44 -0.84
C GLU A 234 -10.05 -21.01 0.50
N SER A 235 -9.46 -20.01 1.14
CA SER A 235 -10.05 -19.37 2.32
C SER A 235 -9.49 -17.97 2.51
N SER A 236 -10.34 -16.99 2.76
CA SER A 236 -9.90 -15.62 2.99
C SER A 236 -9.24 -15.41 4.36
N VAL A 237 -8.39 -14.39 4.46
CA VAL A 237 -7.71 -13.94 5.68
C VAL A 237 -8.30 -12.60 6.14
N ASP A 238 -8.85 -12.53 7.36
CA ASP A 238 -9.45 -11.30 7.88
C ASP A 238 -8.42 -10.53 8.73
N TYR A 239 -7.59 -9.70 8.11
CA TYR A 239 -6.56 -8.94 8.84
C TYR A 239 -7.10 -7.92 9.85
N ALA A 240 -8.41 -7.62 9.83
CA ALA A 240 -9.02 -6.80 10.87
C ALA A 240 -9.33 -7.60 12.15
N GLN A 241 -9.44 -8.93 12.06
CA GLN A 241 -9.82 -9.81 13.17
C GLN A 241 -8.73 -10.83 13.55
N ASP A 242 -7.92 -11.25 12.60
CA ASP A 242 -6.96 -12.33 12.72
C ASP A 242 -5.56 -11.78 12.97
N THR A 243 -4.92 -12.27 14.03
CA THR A 243 -3.50 -12.00 14.36
C THR A 243 -2.70 -13.30 14.48
N ASP A 244 -3.34 -14.44 14.26
CA ASP A 244 -2.77 -15.79 14.32
C ASP A 244 -3.34 -16.58 13.14
N PHE A 245 -2.47 -16.87 12.17
CA PHE A 245 -2.82 -17.51 10.91
C PHE A 245 -2.56 -19.02 10.95
N TYR A 246 -2.11 -19.56 12.09
CA TYR A 246 -1.61 -20.93 12.18
C TYR A 246 -2.66 -21.96 11.76
N THR A 247 -3.90 -21.84 12.25
CA THR A 247 -4.96 -22.80 11.92
C THR A 247 -5.40 -22.71 10.46
N LEU A 248 -5.48 -21.49 9.93
CA LEU A 248 -5.82 -21.24 8.53
C LEU A 248 -4.78 -21.86 7.61
N LEU A 249 -3.50 -21.60 7.88
CA LEU A 249 -2.36 -22.19 7.19
C LEU A 249 -2.29 -23.72 7.36
N THR A 250 -2.52 -24.26 8.55
CA THR A 250 -2.55 -25.72 8.77
C THR A 250 -3.57 -26.40 7.86
N ASN A 251 -4.75 -25.78 7.65
CA ASN A 251 -5.76 -26.35 6.77
C ASN A 251 -5.35 -26.24 5.29
N ALA A 252 -4.81 -25.09 4.87
CA ALA A 252 -4.33 -24.89 3.50
C ALA A 252 -3.19 -25.87 3.15
N LEU A 253 -2.19 -25.98 4.04
CA LEU A 253 -1.03 -26.86 3.85
C LEU A 253 -1.38 -28.35 3.95
N ALA A 254 -2.50 -28.72 4.58
CA ALA A 254 -2.96 -30.11 4.63
C ALA A 254 -3.45 -30.64 3.28
N GLU A 255 -3.75 -29.75 2.33
CA GLU A 255 -4.08 -30.10 0.94
C GLU A 255 -2.82 -30.23 0.05
N ASP A 256 -1.62 -30.20 0.65
CA ASP A 256 -0.31 -30.36 0.01
C ASP A 256 -0.08 -29.42 -1.21
N PRO A 257 -0.29 -28.09 -1.10
CA PRO A 257 -0.11 -27.16 -2.22
C PRO A 257 1.37 -26.99 -2.61
N ASP A 258 1.62 -26.74 -3.89
CA ASP A 258 2.92 -26.32 -4.44
C ASP A 258 3.13 -24.81 -4.28
N VAL A 259 2.05 -24.03 -4.34
CA VAL A 259 2.06 -22.57 -4.36
C VAL A 259 1.00 -22.01 -3.40
N LEU A 260 1.34 -20.94 -2.68
CA LEU A 260 0.39 -20.14 -1.90
C LEU A 260 0.15 -18.80 -2.57
N PHE A 261 -1.11 -18.46 -2.86
CA PHE A 261 -1.49 -17.08 -3.15
C PHE A 261 -1.76 -16.35 -1.83
N VAL A 262 -1.04 -15.25 -1.59
CA VAL A 262 -1.15 -14.41 -0.39
C VAL A 262 -1.12 -12.94 -0.79
N GLY A 263 -1.69 -12.05 0.04
CA GLY A 263 -1.81 -10.66 -0.32
C GLY A 263 -2.45 -9.78 0.75
N GLY A 264 -2.72 -8.53 0.38
CA GLY A 264 -3.20 -7.46 1.26
C GLY A 264 -2.12 -6.45 1.58
N SER A 265 -2.18 -5.80 2.74
CA SER A 265 -1.07 -4.96 3.22
C SER A 265 0.18 -5.80 3.48
N SER A 266 1.37 -5.22 3.25
CA SER A 266 2.65 -5.93 3.32
C SER A 266 2.95 -6.53 4.70
N GLU A 267 2.70 -5.79 5.80
CA GLU A 267 2.96 -6.28 7.16
C GLU A 267 2.19 -7.57 7.53
N PRO A 268 0.86 -7.64 7.41
CA PRO A 268 0.15 -8.88 7.70
C PRO A 268 0.48 -10.00 6.70
N THR A 269 0.76 -9.66 5.43
CA THR A 269 1.20 -10.65 4.43
C THR A 269 2.53 -11.30 4.85
N ALA A 270 3.49 -10.50 5.33
CA ALA A 270 4.76 -10.99 5.84
C ALA A 270 4.57 -11.98 7.01
N GLN A 271 3.63 -11.71 7.91
CA GLN A 271 3.30 -12.61 9.02
C GLN A 271 2.70 -13.95 8.54
N VAL A 272 1.84 -13.93 7.53
CA VAL A 272 1.29 -15.16 6.90
C VAL A 272 2.43 -15.99 6.30
N MET A 273 3.33 -15.35 5.54
CA MET A 273 4.47 -16.03 4.91
C MET A 273 5.43 -16.63 5.95
N ALA A 274 5.78 -15.88 6.99
CA ALA A 274 6.61 -16.37 8.08
C ALA A 274 5.99 -17.60 8.77
N GLN A 275 4.70 -17.56 9.10
CA GLN A 275 4.01 -18.69 9.73
C GLN A 275 3.87 -19.91 8.80
N ALA A 276 3.78 -19.69 7.48
CA ALA A 276 3.77 -20.79 6.51
C ALA A 276 5.14 -21.49 6.48
N ARG A 277 6.23 -20.72 6.48
CA ARG A 277 7.61 -21.24 6.56
C ARG A 277 7.89 -21.95 7.89
N GLU A 278 7.41 -21.41 9.02
CA GLU A 278 7.47 -22.07 10.34
C GLU A 278 6.77 -23.44 10.38
N GLN A 279 5.70 -23.59 9.59
CA GLN A 279 4.96 -24.85 9.43
C GLN A 279 5.60 -25.80 8.39
N GLY A 280 6.71 -25.40 7.76
CA GLY A 280 7.48 -26.23 6.85
C GLY A 280 7.04 -26.17 5.39
N PHE A 281 6.29 -25.14 4.97
CA PHE A 281 6.02 -24.91 3.56
C PHE A 281 7.33 -24.56 2.83
N GLU A 282 7.65 -25.29 1.76
CA GLU A 282 8.85 -25.08 0.94
C GLU A 282 8.51 -24.58 -0.49
N GLY A 283 7.22 -24.41 -0.79
CA GLY A 283 6.74 -23.99 -2.11
C GLY A 283 6.86 -22.48 -2.35
N GLY A 284 6.33 -22.05 -3.49
CA GLY A 284 6.38 -20.64 -3.92
C GLY A 284 5.23 -19.79 -3.38
N PHE A 285 5.43 -18.48 -3.39
CA PHE A 285 4.39 -17.51 -3.05
C PHE A 285 4.02 -16.67 -4.27
N LEU A 286 2.75 -16.71 -4.68
CA LEU A 286 2.19 -15.73 -5.60
C LEU A 286 1.69 -14.55 -4.75
N ILE A 287 2.37 -13.42 -4.84
CA ILE A 287 2.08 -12.23 -4.04
C ILE A 287 1.11 -11.32 -4.82
N MET A 288 -0.04 -11.02 -4.21
CA MET A 288 -0.97 -10.02 -4.71
C MET A 288 -0.26 -8.65 -4.79
N ASP A 289 -0.51 -7.88 -5.85
CA ASP A 289 0.20 -6.64 -6.16
C ASP A 289 0.13 -5.55 -5.09
N GLN A 290 -0.88 -5.59 -4.20
CA GLN A 290 -0.92 -4.70 -3.04
C GLN A 290 0.25 -4.91 -2.08
N ALA A 291 0.69 -6.15 -1.86
CA ALA A 291 1.78 -6.45 -0.95
C ALA A 291 3.12 -6.33 -1.68
N LYS A 292 4.05 -5.56 -1.11
CA LYS A 292 5.35 -5.28 -1.74
C LYS A 292 6.45 -6.15 -1.16
N LEU A 293 7.29 -6.73 -2.04
CA LEU A 293 8.34 -7.67 -1.65
C LEU A 293 9.38 -7.03 -0.72
N ASP A 294 9.79 -5.80 -1.03
CA ASP A 294 10.70 -4.99 -0.22
C ASP A 294 10.10 -4.62 1.13
N GLU A 295 8.83 -4.24 1.19
CA GLU A 295 8.17 -3.98 2.47
C GLU A 295 8.01 -5.25 3.30
N ILE A 296 7.67 -6.38 2.68
CA ILE A 296 7.61 -7.69 3.35
C ILE A 296 8.97 -8.04 3.95
N ASP A 297 10.06 -7.93 3.17
CA ASP A 297 11.40 -8.26 3.66
C ASP A 297 11.83 -7.33 4.80
N ASN A 298 11.51 -6.04 4.69
CA ASN A 298 11.77 -5.04 5.74
C ASN A 298 11.01 -5.35 7.04
N VAL A 299 9.73 -5.72 6.97
CA VAL A 299 8.93 -6.15 8.14
C VAL A 299 9.54 -7.38 8.79
N LEU A 300 10.13 -8.29 8.00
CA LEU A 300 10.79 -9.50 8.49
C LEU A 300 12.23 -9.26 8.98
N GLY A 301 12.76 -8.04 8.80
CA GLY A 301 14.11 -7.67 9.22
C GLY A 301 15.21 -8.19 8.31
N GLY A 302 14.94 -8.33 7.00
CA GLY A 302 15.88 -8.85 6.01
C GLY A 302 16.01 -10.38 6.11
N ALA A 303 14.90 -11.08 5.89
CA ALA A 303 14.81 -12.54 6.02
C ALA A 303 14.55 -13.18 4.64
N PRO A 304 15.55 -13.16 3.74
CA PRO A 304 15.39 -13.62 2.37
C PRO A 304 14.93 -15.07 2.26
N GLU A 305 15.25 -15.91 3.26
CA GLU A 305 14.78 -17.31 3.30
C GLU A 305 13.25 -17.44 3.44
N VAL A 306 12.58 -16.43 3.99
CA VAL A 306 11.12 -16.45 4.15
C VAL A 306 10.44 -16.15 2.82
N ILE A 307 10.97 -15.16 2.09
CA ILE A 307 10.44 -14.69 0.82
C ILE A 307 10.95 -15.47 -0.41
N GLU A 308 11.90 -16.39 -0.24
CA GLU A 308 12.42 -17.24 -1.33
C GLU A 308 11.28 -17.89 -2.13
N GLY A 309 11.37 -17.86 -3.46
CA GLY A 309 10.36 -18.44 -4.34
C GLY A 309 9.10 -17.61 -4.52
N SER A 310 9.09 -16.36 -4.04
CA SER A 310 8.02 -15.41 -4.30
C SER A 310 8.07 -14.92 -5.75
N VAL A 311 6.89 -14.65 -6.32
CA VAL A 311 6.70 -13.77 -7.48
C VAL A 311 5.77 -12.63 -7.07
N GLY A 312 6.08 -11.41 -7.49
CA GLY A 312 5.30 -10.23 -7.16
C GLY A 312 5.65 -9.04 -8.06
N VAL A 313 5.12 -7.86 -7.70
CA VAL A 313 5.49 -6.62 -8.37
C VAL A 313 6.93 -6.20 -8.03
N PRO A 314 7.67 -5.59 -8.98
CA PRO A 314 9.01 -5.07 -8.74
C PRO A 314 9.08 -4.07 -7.57
N PRO A 315 10.05 -4.22 -6.66
CA PRO A 315 10.40 -3.15 -5.73
C PRO A 315 10.83 -1.89 -6.46
N LEU A 316 10.38 -0.72 -5.99
CA LEU A 316 10.77 0.57 -6.57
C LEU A 316 12.29 0.77 -6.56
N VAL A 317 12.97 0.26 -5.52
CA VAL A 317 14.42 0.40 -5.33
C VAL A 317 15.24 -0.38 -6.35
N ASP A 318 14.65 -1.41 -6.97
CA ASP A 318 15.29 -2.22 -8.01
C ASP A 318 14.93 -1.73 -9.42
N ASP A 319 13.87 -0.92 -9.53
CA ASP A 319 13.40 -0.29 -10.76
C ASP A 319 14.04 1.08 -11.00
N ILE A 320 15.31 1.08 -11.44
CA ILE A 320 16.11 2.31 -11.52
C ILE A 320 15.75 3.16 -12.75
N HIS A 321 15.01 4.24 -12.53
CA HIS A 321 14.94 5.40 -13.42
C HIS A 321 15.79 6.57 -12.88
N GLN A 322 15.88 7.67 -13.64
CA GLN A 322 16.78 8.78 -13.32
C GLN A 322 16.43 9.47 -11.99
N GLY A 323 15.14 9.54 -11.62
CA GLY A 323 14.70 10.14 -10.37
C GLY A 323 14.84 9.23 -9.13
N ASN A 324 14.97 7.91 -9.31
CA ASN A 324 14.88 6.96 -8.19
C ASN A 324 15.99 7.19 -7.16
N GLU A 325 17.24 7.40 -7.58
CA GLU A 325 18.36 7.55 -6.63
C GLU A 325 18.15 8.72 -5.65
N GLN A 326 17.66 9.86 -6.13
CA GLN A 326 17.43 11.04 -5.29
C GLN A 326 16.21 10.83 -4.40
N PHE A 327 15.09 10.39 -4.98
CA PHE A 327 13.86 10.10 -4.23
C PHE A 327 14.10 9.08 -3.10
N ILE A 328 14.78 7.97 -3.39
CA ILE A 328 15.10 6.95 -2.38
C ILE A 328 15.95 7.53 -1.25
N SER A 329 16.99 8.30 -1.60
CA SER A 329 17.87 8.93 -0.60
C SER A 329 17.10 9.90 0.30
N ASP A 330 16.28 10.78 -0.29
CA ASP A 330 15.55 11.79 0.46
C ASP A 330 14.43 11.16 1.31
N TYR A 331 13.79 10.10 0.81
CA TYR A 331 12.80 9.33 1.55
C TYR A 331 13.43 8.64 2.77
N GLN A 332 14.60 8.00 2.60
CA GLN A 332 15.35 7.40 3.71
C GLN A 332 15.76 8.45 4.74
N ASP A 333 16.26 9.61 4.31
CA ASP A 333 16.66 10.70 5.21
C ASP A 333 15.47 11.27 6.00
N THR A 334 14.27 11.27 5.41
CA THR A 334 13.04 11.82 6.01
C THR A 334 12.33 10.83 6.92
N PHE A 335 12.21 9.56 6.49
CA PHE A 335 11.33 8.56 7.12
C PHE A 335 12.07 7.38 7.77
N ASP A 336 13.40 7.28 7.65
CA ASP A 336 14.22 6.17 8.18
C ASP A 336 13.72 4.79 7.68
N ALA A 337 13.26 4.74 6.42
CA ALA A 337 12.71 3.57 5.76
C ALA A 337 13.00 3.62 4.25
N ASP A 338 12.95 2.47 3.57
CA ASP A 338 12.95 2.42 2.12
C ASP A 338 11.54 2.74 1.57
N PRO A 339 11.43 3.51 0.47
CA PRO A 339 10.13 3.74 -0.15
C PRO A 339 9.63 2.53 -0.93
N GLY A 340 8.43 2.07 -0.61
CA GLY A 340 7.67 1.13 -1.43
C GLY A 340 7.01 1.80 -2.63
N SER A 341 6.37 1.00 -3.49
CA SER A 341 5.74 1.54 -4.70
C SER A 341 4.63 2.53 -4.41
N GLU A 342 3.93 2.36 -3.27
CA GLU A 342 2.89 3.22 -2.74
C GLU A 342 3.39 4.66 -2.62
N ALA A 343 4.49 4.87 -1.93
CA ALA A 343 5.09 6.20 -1.75
C ALA A 343 5.52 6.78 -3.09
N GLY A 344 6.18 5.97 -3.92
CA GLY A 344 6.65 6.42 -5.23
C GLY A 344 5.51 6.88 -6.15
N TYR A 345 4.46 6.08 -6.31
CA TYR A 345 3.39 6.43 -7.25
C TYR A 345 2.66 7.71 -6.81
N HIS A 346 2.49 7.92 -5.52
CA HIS A 346 1.89 9.14 -4.98
C HIS A 346 2.83 10.34 -5.14
N TYR A 347 4.14 10.18 -4.88
CA TYR A 347 5.15 11.21 -5.14
C TYR A 347 5.11 11.66 -6.61
N TYR A 348 5.18 10.70 -7.53
CA TYR A 348 5.18 11.01 -8.96
C TYR A 348 3.87 11.67 -9.42
N SER A 349 2.73 11.21 -8.88
CA SER A 349 1.41 11.76 -9.20
C SER A 349 1.27 13.24 -8.85
N VAL A 350 1.90 13.72 -7.77
CA VAL A 350 1.86 15.15 -7.41
C VAL A 350 2.60 16.00 -8.45
N TYR A 351 3.74 15.54 -8.96
CA TYR A 351 4.46 16.24 -10.04
C TYR A 351 3.64 16.27 -11.34
N ILE A 352 3.05 15.14 -11.73
CA ILE A 352 2.16 15.07 -12.89
C ILE A 352 1.00 16.06 -12.73
N LEU A 353 0.42 16.16 -11.52
CA LEU A 353 -0.68 17.06 -11.24
C LEU A 353 -0.27 18.54 -11.35
N ALA A 354 0.90 18.91 -10.82
CA ALA A 354 1.43 20.28 -10.92
C ALA A 354 1.62 20.72 -12.38
N GLU A 355 2.20 19.83 -13.19
CA GLU A 355 2.40 20.07 -14.62
C GLU A 355 1.08 20.08 -15.40
N ALA A 356 0.12 19.21 -15.05
CA ALA A 356 -1.20 19.19 -15.66
C ALA A 356 -1.99 20.48 -15.39
N MET A 357 -1.96 21.00 -14.16
CA MET A 357 -2.55 22.30 -13.83
C MET A 357 -1.87 23.45 -14.58
N SER A 358 -0.54 23.42 -14.67
CA SER A 358 0.25 24.40 -15.43
C SER A 358 -0.12 24.39 -16.92
N ALA A 359 -0.29 23.21 -17.51
CA ALA A 359 -0.71 23.02 -18.90
C ALA A 359 -2.17 23.44 -19.14
N ALA A 360 -3.08 23.12 -18.22
CA ALA A 360 -4.48 23.56 -18.27
C ALA A 360 -4.62 25.08 -18.14
N GLY A 361 -3.66 25.73 -17.47
CA GLY A 361 -3.69 27.16 -17.20
C GLY A 361 -4.67 27.54 -16.07
N GLU A 362 -5.06 26.57 -15.25
CA GLU A 362 -5.91 26.74 -14.07
C GLU A 362 -5.80 25.56 -13.10
N THR A 363 -6.31 25.73 -11.88
CA THR A 363 -6.15 24.80 -10.76
C THR A 363 -7.47 24.32 -10.15
N GLU A 364 -8.62 24.80 -10.64
CA GLU A 364 -9.94 24.59 -10.00
C GLU A 364 -10.88 23.66 -10.80
N ASP A 365 -10.86 23.66 -12.14
CA ASP A 365 -11.75 22.84 -12.97
C ASP A 365 -11.16 21.43 -13.14
N ALA A 366 -11.71 20.48 -12.38
CA ALA A 366 -11.30 19.09 -12.41
C ALA A 366 -11.33 18.46 -13.82
N HIS A 367 -12.24 18.88 -14.71
CA HIS A 367 -12.28 18.38 -16.08
C HIS A 367 -11.11 18.92 -16.90
N ALA A 368 -10.77 20.21 -16.75
CA ALA A 368 -9.64 20.81 -17.44
C ALA A 368 -8.32 20.18 -16.98
N ILE A 369 -8.14 19.98 -15.66
CA ILE A 369 -6.99 19.27 -15.11
C ILE A 369 -6.90 17.87 -15.69
N ARG A 370 -8.01 17.10 -15.65
CA ARG A 370 -8.06 15.73 -16.17
C ARG A 370 -7.71 15.64 -17.66
N GLU A 371 -8.17 16.59 -18.48
CA GLU A 371 -7.86 16.65 -19.92
C GLU A 371 -6.35 16.82 -20.18
N HIS A 372 -5.62 17.49 -19.29
CA HIS A 372 -4.20 17.79 -19.45
C HIS A 372 -3.26 16.84 -18.69
N MET A 373 -3.76 15.77 -18.07
CA MET A 373 -2.93 14.82 -17.30
C MET A 373 -1.83 14.16 -18.13
N ASP A 374 -2.11 13.78 -19.39
CA ASP A 374 -1.11 13.20 -20.29
C ASP A 374 -0.05 14.24 -20.72
N GLU A 375 -0.47 15.49 -20.95
CA GLU A 375 0.45 16.59 -21.25
C GLU A 375 1.29 16.98 -20.02
N GLY A 376 0.73 16.89 -18.81
CA GLY A 376 1.44 17.08 -17.55
C GLY A 376 2.47 15.99 -17.32
N LEU A 377 2.10 14.72 -17.52
CA LEU A 377 3.03 13.58 -17.47
C LEU A 377 4.25 13.79 -18.36
N GLN A 378 4.06 14.26 -19.60
CA GLN A 378 5.15 14.51 -20.54
C GLN A 378 6.04 15.71 -20.19
N GLN A 379 5.62 16.55 -19.25
CA GLN A 379 6.33 17.76 -18.82
C GLN A 379 7.07 17.59 -17.49
N VAL A 380 6.85 16.48 -16.78
CA VAL A 380 7.60 16.21 -15.55
C VAL A 380 9.10 16.16 -15.85
N ASP A 381 9.89 16.79 -14.98
CA ASP A 381 11.34 16.82 -15.13
C ASP A 381 11.94 15.41 -15.02
N ASP A 382 12.99 15.13 -15.81
CA ASP A 382 13.64 13.81 -15.88
C ASP A 382 14.12 13.29 -14.51
N ASP A 383 14.51 14.19 -13.58
CA ASP A 383 14.94 13.83 -12.22
C ASP A 383 13.78 13.53 -11.26
N LYS A 384 12.54 13.68 -11.71
CA LYS A 384 11.31 13.30 -11.00
C LYS A 384 10.62 12.08 -11.60
N HIS A 385 11.11 11.58 -12.74
CA HIS A 385 10.70 10.30 -13.31
C HIS A 385 11.22 9.14 -12.47
N ILE A 386 10.34 8.58 -11.63
CA ILE A 386 10.61 7.40 -10.80
C ILE A 386 9.87 6.13 -11.27
N TYR A 387 9.09 6.25 -12.34
CA TYR A 387 8.43 5.15 -13.06
C TYR A 387 8.38 5.43 -14.56
N GLU A 388 8.46 4.38 -15.37
CA GLU A 388 8.20 4.46 -16.82
C GLU A 388 6.68 4.43 -17.10
N VAL A 389 6.05 5.61 -17.08
CA VAL A 389 4.65 5.78 -17.49
C VAL A 389 4.63 6.40 -18.89
N SER A 390 4.07 5.69 -19.87
CA SER A 390 4.11 6.09 -21.27
C SER A 390 3.04 7.12 -21.65
N GLU A 391 1.85 7.01 -21.03
CA GLU A 391 0.71 7.90 -21.25
C GLU A 391 -0.27 7.83 -20.07
N VAL A 392 -1.11 8.86 -19.96
CA VAL A 392 -2.41 8.74 -19.29
C VAL A 392 -3.47 8.54 -20.37
N ASP A 393 -4.07 7.35 -20.41
CA ASP A 393 -4.96 6.95 -21.50
C ASP A 393 -6.33 7.69 -21.48
N GLU A 394 -7.12 7.47 -22.52
CA GLU A 394 -8.44 8.11 -22.67
C GLU A 394 -9.42 7.73 -21.55
N ASP A 395 -9.26 6.54 -20.96
CA ASP A 395 -10.07 6.04 -19.84
C ASP A 395 -9.56 6.56 -18.48
N GLY A 396 -8.39 7.21 -18.45
CA GLY A 396 -7.78 7.83 -17.27
C GLY A 396 -6.84 6.94 -16.50
N GLY A 397 -6.39 5.84 -17.07
CA GLY A 397 -5.34 5.03 -16.49
C GLY A 397 -3.95 5.50 -16.87
N MET A 398 -3.01 5.50 -15.92
CA MET A 398 -1.61 5.45 -16.29
C MET A 398 -1.29 4.11 -16.98
N VAL A 399 -0.53 4.20 -18.06
CA VAL A 399 0.01 3.04 -18.77
C VAL A 399 1.49 2.91 -18.42
N THR A 400 1.83 1.90 -17.62
CA THR A 400 3.22 1.59 -17.22
C THR A 400 3.71 0.35 -17.94
N GLU A 401 4.99 0.32 -18.27
CA GLU A 401 5.66 -0.91 -18.67
C GLU A 401 5.73 -1.89 -17.49
N LEU A 402 5.30 -3.14 -17.70
CA LEU A 402 5.18 -4.11 -16.63
C LEU A 402 6.31 -5.12 -16.64
N ARG A 403 6.78 -5.44 -15.43
CA ARG A 403 7.74 -6.50 -15.14
C ARG A 403 7.30 -7.23 -13.88
N MET A 404 7.87 -8.40 -13.63
CA MET A 404 7.72 -9.11 -12.36
C MET A 404 9.05 -9.11 -11.61
N ALA A 405 8.96 -9.12 -10.29
CA ALA A 405 10.06 -9.50 -9.43
C ALA A 405 9.88 -10.95 -8.99
N VAL A 406 10.97 -11.69 -9.04
CA VAL A 406 11.05 -13.06 -8.52
C VAL A 406 12.16 -13.12 -7.47
N VAL A 407 11.98 -13.94 -6.44
CA VAL A 407 13.00 -14.13 -5.40
C VAL A 407 13.70 -15.47 -5.62
N GLU A 408 14.97 -15.41 -6.00
CA GLU A 408 15.79 -16.59 -6.28
C GLU A 408 17.13 -16.49 -5.54
N ASP A 409 17.52 -17.58 -4.88
CA ASP A 409 18.78 -17.65 -4.11
C ASP A 409 18.90 -16.53 -3.05
N GLY A 410 17.75 -16.05 -2.55
CA GLY A 410 17.63 -14.96 -1.58
C GLY A 410 17.83 -13.56 -2.14
N GLU A 411 17.83 -13.39 -3.47
CA GLU A 411 17.96 -12.11 -4.15
C GLU A 411 16.70 -11.83 -4.99
N VAL A 412 16.32 -10.55 -5.11
CA VAL A 412 15.25 -10.12 -6.01
C VAL A 412 15.81 -9.99 -7.42
N GLU A 413 15.22 -10.68 -8.38
CA GLU A 413 15.53 -10.56 -9.80
C GLU A 413 14.33 -10.00 -10.57
N LEU A 414 14.57 -9.03 -11.45
CA LEU A 414 13.54 -8.47 -12.33
C LEU A 414 13.46 -9.26 -13.64
N VAL A 415 12.24 -9.61 -14.05
CA VAL A 415 11.95 -10.37 -15.27
C VAL A 415 10.91 -9.63 -16.10
N ASP A 416 11.22 -9.39 -17.36
CA ASP A 416 10.29 -8.81 -18.33
C ASP A 416 9.23 -9.85 -18.71
N PHE A 417 7.96 -9.46 -18.89
CA PHE A 417 6.89 -10.42 -19.21
C PHE A 417 7.06 -11.12 -20.57
N ASP A 418 7.88 -10.56 -21.46
CA ASP A 418 8.11 -11.07 -22.82
C ASP A 418 9.34 -12.01 -22.94
N ASP A 419 10.12 -12.18 -21.87
CA ASP A 419 11.33 -13.02 -21.82
C ASP A 419 11.08 -14.40 -21.20
#